data_AF-A0A927SIW0-F1
#
_entry.id   AF-A0A927SIW0-F1
#
_cell.length_a   1.000
_cell.length_b   1.000
_cell.length_c   1.000
_cell.angle_alpha   90.00
_cell.angle_beta   90.00
_cell.angle_gamma   90.00
#
_symmetry.space_group_name_H-M   'P 1'
#
loop_
_entity.id
_entity.type
_entity.pdbx_description
1 polymer ?
#
loop_
_entity_poly.entity_id
_entity_poly.type
_entity_poly.pdbx_seq_one_letter_code
_entity_poly.pdbx_strand_id
1 'polypeptide(L)'
;MMHRKDCAILTVITNIEEELLMKKFLADFKKFALRGNVLDMAVGVIIGGAFTGIVTSLTTNFITPLLNKVMTGHAGGLDEAGAPIVWSLGEAGSAFLTTVVNFIITALVLFCLITLINKLMSIGKKPEAPAAPTTKKCPYCCSEIAIEATRCPHCTSELN
;
A
#
# COMPACT_ATOMS: atom_id res chain seq x y z
N MET A 1 53.38 32.08 -10.23
CA MET A 1 52.09 32.27 -10.92
C MET A 1 51.36 30.95 -11.25
N MET A 2 51.63 29.82 -10.56
CA MET A 2 51.02 28.52 -10.90
C MET A 2 49.68 28.23 -10.19
N HIS A 3 49.36 28.92 -9.09
CA HIS A 3 48.27 28.51 -8.18
C HIS A 3 46.81 28.79 -8.61
N ARG A 4 46.54 29.56 -9.67
CA ARG A 4 45.16 29.92 -10.06
C ARG A 4 44.52 28.98 -11.09
N LYS A 5 45.33 28.31 -11.92
CA LYS A 5 44.81 27.44 -13.00
C LYS A 5 44.38 26.07 -12.47
N ASP A 6 45.05 25.58 -11.43
CA ASP A 6 44.77 24.27 -10.83
C ASP A 6 43.43 24.25 -10.08
N CYS A 7 43.03 25.37 -9.47
CA CYS A 7 41.77 25.48 -8.73
C CYS A 7 40.54 25.40 -9.65
N ALA A 8 40.58 26.08 -10.81
CA ALA A 8 39.48 26.05 -11.78
C ALA A 8 39.33 24.68 -12.46
N ILE A 9 40.44 24.00 -12.72
CA ILE A 9 40.45 22.65 -13.30
C ILE A 9 39.88 21.63 -12.29
N LEU A 10 40.25 21.73 -11.01
CA LEU A 10 39.69 20.85 -9.97
C LEU A 10 38.17 20.98 -9.85
N THR A 11 37.63 22.20 -9.89
CA THR A 11 36.16 22.42 -9.80
C THR A 11 35.41 21.87 -11.01
N VAL A 12 36.00 21.93 -12.21
CA VAL A 12 35.41 21.34 -13.42
C VAL A 12 35.47 19.82 -13.37
N ILE A 13 36.57 19.24 -12.88
CA ILE A 13 36.70 17.79 -12.71
C ILE A 13 35.70 17.27 -11.66
N THR A 14 35.51 17.94 -10.52
CA THR A 14 34.52 17.52 -9.51
C THR A 14 33.08 17.62 -10.02
N ASN A 15 32.75 18.66 -10.81
CA ASN A 15 31.42 18.79 -11.43
C ASN A 15 31.16 17.72 -12.51
N ILE A 16 32.18 17.33 -13.27
CA ILE A 16 32.09 16.25 -14.26
C ILE A 16 31.97 14.89 -13.56
N GLU A 17 32.68 14.68 -12.45
CA GLU A 17 32.62 13.45 -11.67
C GLU A 17 31.25 13.28 -10.97
N GLU A 18 30.65 14.36 -10.46
CA GLU A 18 29.26 14.37 -9.95
C GLU A 18 28.22 14.05 -11.05
N GLU A 19 28.33 14.68 -12.23
CA GLU A 19 27.45 14.40 -13.38
C GLU A 19 27.56 12.94 -13.87
N LEU A 20 28.77 12.37 -13.85
CA LEU A 20 29.02 10.98 -14.25
C LEU A 20 28.56 9.99 -13.17
N LEU A 21 28.71 10.34 -11.90
CA LEU A 21 28.24 9.57 -10.76
C LEU A 21 26.70 9.52 -10.74
N MET A 22 26.03 10.65 -10.96
CA MET A 22 24.57 10.75 -11.10
C MET A 22 24.05 9.89 -12.26
N LYS A 23 24.69 9.93 -13.43
CA LYS A 23 24.30 9.12 -14.59
C LYS A 23 24.49 7.62 -14.35
N LYS A 24 25.56 7.22 -13.67
CA LYS A 24 25.80 5.82 -13.27
C LYS A 24 24.80 5.36 -12.22
N PHE A 25 24.55 6.17 -11.19
CA PHE A 25 23.56 5.87 -10.15
C PHE A 25 22.14 5.79 -10.73
N LEU A 26 21.74 6.69 -11.63
CA LEU A 26 20.44 6.64 -12.31
C LEU A 26 20.32 5.42 -13.22
N ALA A 27 21.39 5.02 -13.89
CA ALA A 27 21.40 3.81 -14.72
C ALA A 27 21.25 2.54 -13.85
N ASP A 28 21.94 2.48 -12.71
CA ASP A 28 21.86 1.35 -11.78
C ASP A 28 20.56 1.34 -10.98
N PHE A 29 20.03 2.52 -10.62
CA PHE A 29 18.72 2.68 -10.01
C PHE A 29 17.61 2.30 -10.98
N LYS A 30 17.71 2.67 -12.26
CA LYS A 30 16.78 2.22 -13.31
C LYS A 30 16.84 0.70 -13.48
N LYS A 31 18.05 0.11 -13.51
CA LYS A 31 18.20 -1.36 -13.55
C LYS A 31 17.65 -2.06 -12.31
N PHE A 32 17.74 -1.43 -11.14
CA PHE A 32 17.18 -1.95 -9.89
C PHE A 32 15.65 -1.82 -9.85
N ALA A 33 15.12 -0.66 -10.23
CA ALA A 33 13.69 -0.37 -10.26
C ALA A 33 12.94 -1.21 -11.30
N LEU A 34 13.56 -1.55 -12.42
CA LEU A 34 12.96 -2.42 -13.45
C LEU A 34 12.87 -3.90 -13.04
N ARG A 35 13.34 -4.28 -11.84
CA ARG A 35 13.09 -5.62 -11.31
C ARG A 35 11.60 -5.73 -10.95
N GLY A 36 10.84 -6.47 -11.77
CA GLY A 36 9.39 -6.67 -11.58
C GLY A 36 9.00 -7.09 -10.16
N ASN A 37 9.80 -7.95 -9.51
CA ASN A 37 9.57 -8.37 -8.12
C ASN A 37 9.57 -7.22 -7.10
N VAL A 38 10.32 -6.15 -7.33
CA VAL A 38 10.36 -4.97 -6.44
C VAL A 38 9.22 -4.00 -6.77
N LEU A 39 8.88 -3.86 -8.06
CA LEU A 39 7.77 -3.02 -8.51
C LEU A 39 6.42 -3.50 -7.96
N ASP A 40 6.12 -4.80 -8.06
CA ASP A 40 4.84 -5.34 -7.60
C ASP A 40 4.70 -5.23 -6.07
N MET A 41 5.79 -5.45 -5.34
CA MET A 41 5.83 -5.23 -3.89
C MET A 41 5.65 -3.75 -3.53
N ALA A 42 6.30 -2.84 -4.26
CA ALA A 42 6.17 -1.40 -4.03
C ALA A 42 4.75 -0.88 -4.28
N VAL A 43 4.11 -1.34 -5.35
CA VAL A 43 2.71 -1.00 -5.66
C VAL A 43 1.78 -1.48 -4.55
N GLY A 44 1.99 -2.71 -4.03
CA GLY A 44 1.21 -3.25 -2.91
C GLY A 44 1.30 -2.39 -1.63
N VAL A 45 2.49 -1.93 -1.27
CA VAL A 45 2.70 -1.07 -0.09
C VAL A 45 2.06 0.30 -0.25
N ILE A 46 2.19 0.93 -1.43
CA ILE A 46 1.60 2.26 -1.70
C ILE A 46 0.07 2.19 -1.64
N ILE A 47 -0.53 1.19 -2.28
CA ILE A 47 -1.98 1.00 -2.28
C ILE A 47 -2.47 0.67 -0.86
N GLY A 48 -1.77 -0.19 -0.14
CA GLY A 48 -2.10 -0.54 1.25
C GLY A 48 -2.06 0.67 2.19
N GLY A 49 -1.05 1.54 2.05
CA GLY A 49 -0.94 2.79 2.80
C GLY A 49 -2.08 3.77 2.49
N ALA A 50 -2.41 3.96 1.21
CA ALA A 50 -3.51 4.83 0.79
C ALA A 50 -4.87 4.37 1.32
N PHE A 51 -5.16 3.06 1.22
CA PHE A 51 -6.41 2.49 1.75
C PHE A 51 -6.53 2.65 3.26
N THR A 52 -5.42 2.43 3.99
CA THR A 52 -5.38 2.64 5.45
C THR A 52 -5.67 4.10 5.80
N GLY A 53 -5.18 5.06 5.01
CA GLY A 53 -5.46 6.49 5.19
C GLY A 53 -6.93 6.85 5.02
N ILE A 54 -7.61 6.28 4.01
CA ILE A 54 -9.06 6.48 3.78
C ILE A 54 -9.87 5.94 4.96
N VAL A 55 -9.55 4.71 5.39
CA VAL A 55 -10.25 4.04 6.49
C VAL A 55 -10.04 4.79 7.80
N THR A 56 -8.81 5.20 8.09
CA THR A 56 -8.49 6.01 9.28
C THR A 56 -9.23 7.34 9.25
N SER A 57 -9.27 8.02 8.10
CA SER A 57 -9.98 9.30 7.97
C SER A 57 -11.49 9.12 8.18
N LEU A 58 -12.08 8.04 7.70
CA LEU A 58 -13.50 7.76 7.91
C LEU A 58 -13.80 7.45 9.38
N THR A 59 -12.98 6.60 10.03
CA THR A 59 -13.16 6.28 11.45
C THR A 59 -12.98 7.52 12.33
N THR A 60 -11.86 8.23 12.18
CA THR A 60 -11.54 9.35 13.08
C THR A 60 -12.50 10.53 12.91
N ASN A 61 -12.94 10.83 11.68
CA ASN A 61 -13.80 12.00 11.43
C ASN A 61 -15.30 11.72 11.59
N PHE A 62 -15.77 10.49 11.42
CA PHE A 62 -17.20 10.18 11.52
C PHE A 62 -17.53 9.29 12.72
N ILE A 63 -16.74 8.24 12.96
CA ILE A 63 -17.07 7.19 13.92
C ILE A 63 -16.73 7.63 15.34
N THR A 64 -15.52 8.13 15.58
CA THR A 64 -15.11 8.61 16.91
C THR A 64 -16.04 9.71 17.47
N PRO A 65 -16.42 10.76 16.72
CA PRO A 65 -17.38 11.74 17.22
C PRO A 65 -18.80 11.19 17.38
N LEU A 66 -19.23 10.24 16.54
CA LEU A 66 -20.52 9.56 16.75
C LEU A 66 -20.52 8.73 18.03
N LEU A 67 -19.44 7.98 18.29
CA LEU A 67 -19.29 7.18 19.50
C LEU A 67 -19.27 8.07 20.74
N ASN A 68 -18.53 9.16 20.70
CA ASN A 68 -18.55 10.14 21.80
C ASN A 68 -19.97 10.65 22.02
N LYS A 69 -20.70 11.03 20.96
CA LYS A 69 -22.07 11.52 21.10
C LYS A 69 -23.08 10.46 21.60
N VAL A 70 -22.97 9.22 21.12
CA VAL A 70 -23.88 8.12 21.49
C VAL A 70 -23.61 7.62 22.91
N MET A 71 -22.34 7.47 23.28
CA MET A 71 -21.93 7.04 24.63
C MET A 71 -22.22 8.14 25.67
N THR A 72 -22.09 9.42 25.32
CA THR A 72 -22.49 10.55 26.18
C THR A 72 -24.01 10.64 26.37
N GLY A 73 -24.80 10.02 25.48
CA GLY A 73 -26.27 10.10 25.51
C GLY A 73 -26.99 8.97 26.25
N HIS A 74 -26.34 7.84 26.54
CA HIS A 74 -27.04 6.63 27.06
C HIS A 74 -26.49 6.01 28.35
N ALA A 75 -25.40 6.51 28.95
CA ALA A 75 -25.00 6.12 30.31
C ALA A 75 -24.01 7.12 30.92
N GLY A 76 -24.46 7.98 31.83
CA GLY A 76 -23.61 8.86 32.66
C GLY A 76 -22.88 9.95 31.84
N GLY A 77 -23.33 11.19 31.87
CA GLY A 77 -22.89 12.12 32.92
C GLY A 77 -21.63 12.85 32.46
N LEU A 78 -21.81 14.02 31.86
CA LEU A 78 -20.70 14.92 31.57
C LEU A 78 -20.12 15.44 32.89
N ASP A 79 -18.80 15.39 33.04
CA ASP A 79 -18.08 16.54 33.56
C ASP A 79 -17.51 17.32 32.37
N GLU A 80 -17.38 18.64 32.55
CA GLU A 80 -17.32 19.70 31.53
C GLU A 80 -16.10 19.72 30.58
N ALA A 81 -15.53 18.57 30.24
CA ALA A 81 -14.39 18.44 29.32
C ALA A 81 -14.63 17.44 28.16
N GLY A 82 -15.84 16.88 28.00
CA GLY A 82 -16.20 16.09 26.81
C GLY A 82 -15.59 14.69 26.73
N ALA A 83 -15.31 14.06 27.88
CA ALA A 83 -14.85 12.66 27.95
C ALA A 83 -15.99 11.72 28.41
N PRO A 84 -16.20 10.55 27.78
CA PRO A 84 -17.19 9.59 28.22
C PRO A 84 -16.71 8.89 29.50
N ILE A 85 -17.43 9.09 30.60
CA ILE A 85 -17.25 8.36 31.86
C ILE A 85 -17.76 6.92 31.73
N VAL A 86 -17.04 6.09 30.98
CA VAL A 86 -17.19 4.64 31.14
C VAL A 86 -16.40 4.24 32.39
N TRP A 87 -17.08 4.38 33.52
CA TRP A 87 -16.79 3.79 34.82
C TRP A 87 -15.56 4.31 35.58
N SER A 88 -15.74 4.41 36.89
CA SER A 88 -14.81 4.76 37.96
C SER A 88 -13.56 3.84 38.03
N LEU A 89 -12.76 3.80 36.97
CA LEU A 89 -11.52 3.03 36.84
C LEU A 89 -10.38 3.90 36.30
N GLY A 90 -10.27 5.13 36.81
CA GLY A 90 -9.13 6.02 36.52
C GLY A 90 -9.03 6.49 35.06
N GLU A 91 -8.42 7.65 34.86
CA GLU A 91 -8.25 8.28 33.54
C GLU A 91 -7.49 7.39 32.52
N ALA A 92 -6.76 6.37 32.99
CA ALA A 92 -6.06 5.43 32.14
C ALA A 92 -6.96 4.33 31.52
N GLY A 93 -8.06 3.95 32.18
CA GLY A 93 -8.92 2.84 31.72
C GLY A 93 -9.84 3.22 30.56
N SER A 94 -10.36 4.45 30.57
CA SER A 94 -11.30 4.94 29.57
C SER A 94 -10.65 5.19 28.19
N ALA A 95 -9.38 5.62 28.17
CA ALA A 95 -8.63 5.83 26.94
C ALA A 95 -8.31 4.51 26.21
N PHE A 96 -7.96 3.46 26.97
CA PHE A 96 -7.68 2.15 26.39
C PHE A 96 -8.95 1.53 25.80
N LEU A 97 -10.07 1.56 26.54
CA LEU A 97 -11.33 1.01 26.06
C LEU A 97 -11.84 1.74 24.80
N THR A 98 -11.70 3.06 24.76
CA THR A 98 -12.04 3.87 23.57
C THR A 98 -11.21 3.46 22.35
N THR A 99 -9.91 3.19 22.55
CA THR A 99 -9.03 2.73 21.47
C THR A 99 -9.41 1.34 20.97
N VAL A 100 -9.76 0.42 21.87
CA VAL A 100 -10.22 -0.94 21.52
C VAL A 100 -11.54 -0.90 20.73
N VAL A 101 -12.49 -0.07 21.16
CA VAL A 101 -13.78 0.11 20.45
C VAL A 101 -13.55 0.71 19.05
N ASN A 102 -12.69 1.72 18.93
CA ASN A 102 -12.32 2.30 17.64
C ASN A 102 -11.63 1.27 16.71
N PHE A 103 -10.79 0.38 17.26
CA PHE A 103 -10.16 -0.69 16.49
C PHE A 103 -11.19 -1.69 15.94
N ILE A 104 -12.13 -2.15 16.77
CA ILE A 104 -13.18 -3.08 16.37
C ILE A 104 -14.06 -2.47 15.27
N ILE A 105 -14.43 -1.20 15.40
CA ILE A 105 -15.29 -0.56 14.40
C ILE A 105 -14.56 -0.29 13.10
N THR A 106 -13.28 0.11 13.15
CA THR A 106 -12.45 0.27 11.94
C THR A 106 -12.30 -1.05 11.19
N ALA A 107 -12.07 -2.15 11.91
CA ALA A 107 -12.02 -3.49 11.32
C ALA A 107 -13.35 -3.87 10.65
N LEU A 108 -14.48 -3.55 11.29
CA LEU A 108 -15.83 -3.80 10.74
C LEU A 108 -16.10 -2.98 9.48
N VAL A 109 -15.67 -1.70 9.46
CA VAL A 109 -15.80 -0.83 8.28
C VAL A 109 -14.94 -1.32 7.13
N LEU A 110 -13.69 -1.73 7.39
CA LEU A 110 -12.81 -2.31 6.38
C LEU A 110 -13.42 -3.59 5.81
N PHE A 111 -13.95 -4.47 6.67
CA PHE A 111 -14.65 -5.67 6.25
C PHE A 111 -15.88 -5.36 5.39
N CYS A 112 -16.68 -4.36 5.76
CA CYS A 112 -17.82 -3.89 4.98
C CYS A 112 -17.40 -3.34 3.61
N LEU A 113 -16.34 -2.51 3.54
CA LEU A 113 -15.83 -1.96 2.28
C LEU A 113 -15.33 -3.05 1.33
N ILE A 114 -14.52 -3.98 1.83
CA ILE A 114 -14.01 -5.11 1.02
C ILE A 114 -15.19 -5.97 0.54
N THR A 115 -16.15 -6.26 1.44
CA THR A 115 -17.34 -7.04 1.09
C THR A 115 -18.22 -6.32 0.07
N LEU A 116 -18.34 -5.00 0.15
CA LEU A 116 -19.08 -4.18 -0.82
C LEU A 116 -18.42 -4.23 -2.18
N ILE A 117 -17.11 -4.06 -2.25
CA ILE A 117 -16.34 -4.14 -3.50
C ILE A 117 -16.43 -5.55 -4.08
N ASN A 118 -16.27 -6.60 -3.27
CA ASN A 118 -16.43 -7.99 -3.71
C ASN A 118 -17.85 -8.30 -4.20
N LYS A 119 -18.89 -7.70 -3.59
CA LYS A 119 -20.28 -7.83 -4.03
C LYS A 119 -20.55 -7.03 -5.32
N LEU A 120 -20.02 -5.83 -5.47
CA LEU A 120 -20.17 -5.03 -6.69
C LEU A 120 -19.47 -5.69 -7.87
N MET A 121 -18.27 -6.24 -7.66
CA MET A 121 -17.54 -7.01 -8.66
C MET A 121 -18.22 -8.35 -9.00
N SER A 122 -19.05 -8.91 -8.12
CA SER A 122 -19.79 -10.15 -8.41
C SER A 122 -21.16 -9.92 -9.06
N ILE A 123 -21.77 -8.75 -8.87
CA ILE A 123 -23.04 -8.34 -9.51
C ILE A 123 -22.82 -7.90 -10.96
N GLY A 124 -21.70 -7.23 -11.25
CA GLY A 124 -21.26 -6.95 -12.63
C GLY A 124 -20.28 -8.02 -13.08
N LYS A 125 -20.74 -9.05 -13.82
CA LYS A 125 -19.84 -10.07 -14.39
C LYS A 125 -18.81 -9.45 -15.36
N LYS A 126 -17.68 -9.02 -14.82
CA LYS A 126 -16.34 -9.20 -15.39
C LYS A 126 -15.34 -9.20 -14.22
N PRO A 127 -14.80 -10.36 -13.84
CA PRO A 127 -13.67 -10.40 -12.92
C PRO A 127 -12.46 -9.80 -13.64
N GLU A 128 -12.22 -8.51 -13.45
CA GLU A 128 -10.95 -7.85 -13.78
C GLU A 128 -10.39 -7.22 -12.51
N ALA A 129 -9.97 -8.09 -11.61
CA ALA A 129 -9.02 -7.81 -10.53
C ALA A 129 -8.45 -9.15 -10.04
N PRO A 130 -7.15 -9.28 -9.75
CA PRO A 130 -5.94 -8.89 -10.48
C PRO A 130 -5.22 -10.15 -11.02
N ALA A 131 -4.59 -10.06 -12.20
CA ALA A 131 -3.73 -11.11 -12.80
C ALA A 131 -4.20 -12.56 -12.56
N ALA A 132 -5.21 -13.01 -13.32
CA ALA A 132 -5.30 -14.44 -13.60
C ALA A 132 -3.89 -14.89 -14.05
N PRO A 133 -3.31 -15.97 -13.50
CA PRO A 133 -2.05 -16.48 -14.00
C PRO A 133 -2.30 -16.90 -15.44
N THR A 134 -2.06 -16.02 -16.41
CA THR A 134 -2.30 -16.27 -17.83
C THR A 134 -1.32 -17.30 -18.38
N THR A 135 -0.40 -17.79 -17.55
CA THR A 135 0.72 -18.64 -17.93
C THR A 135 0.61 -20.05 -17.35
N LYS A 136 0.59 -21.06 -18.24
CA LYS A 136 0.87 -22.46 -17.90
C LYS A 136 2.36 -22.73 -18.14
N LYS A 137 3.00 -23.58 -17.33
CA LYS A 137 4.37 -24.04 -17.62
C LYS A 137 4.31 -25.14 -18.65
N CYS A 138 5.04 -24.98 -19.75
CA CYS A 138 5.18 -26.04 -20.75
C CYS A 138 5.99 -27.21 -20.15
N PRO A 139 5.48 -28.46 -20.18
CA PRO A 139 6.17 -29.63 -19.62
C PRO A 139 7.46 -30.02 -20.36
N TYR A 140 7.67 -29.52 -21.58
CA TYR A 140 8.83 -29.87 -22.41
C TYR A 140 9.98 -28.87 -22.29
N CYS A 141 9.69 -27.57 -22.19
CA CYS A 141 10.73 -26.53 -22.16
C CYS A 141 10.71 -25.65 -20.91
N CYS A 142 9.82 -25.94 -19.95
CA CYS A 142 9.68 -25.22 -18.68
C CYS A 142 9.44 -23.69 -18.80
N SER A 143 9.18 -23.18 -20.02
CA SER A 143 8.88 -21.78 -20.26
C SER A 143 7.41 -21.47 -19.93
N GLU A 144 7.17 -20.22 -19.52
CA GLU A 144 5.84 -19.69 -19.25
C GLU A 144 5.14 -19.34 -20.56
N ILE A 145 3.98 -19.94 -20.80
CA ILE A 145 3.21 -19.80 -22.04
C ILE A 145 1.74 -19.54 -21.75
N ALA A 146 1.02 -18.88 -22.65
CA ALA A 146 -0.41 -18.61 -22.47
C ALA A 146 -1.20 -19.91 -22.21
N ILE A 147 -2.17 -19.88 -21.27
CA ILE A 147 -3.01 -21.05 -20.92
C ILE A 147 -3.69 -21.65 -22.17
N GLU A 148 -4.13 -20.80 -23.11
CA GLU A 148 -4.85 -21.20 -24.32
C GLU A 148 -3.94 -21.64 -25.47
N ALA A 149 -2.61 -21.61 -25.30
CA ALA A 149 -1.69 -21.99 -26.37
C ALA A 149 -1.72 -23.51 -26.59
N THR A 150 -2.19 -23.94 -27.77
CA THR A 150 -2.14 -25.32 -28.28
C THR A 150 -0.76 -25.73 -28.79
N ARG A 151 0.13 -24.77 -29.05
CA ARG A 151 1.54 -24.99 -29.41
C ARG A 151 2.44 -24.05 -28.64
N CYS A 152 3.53 -24.58 -28.09
CA CYS A 152 4.52 -23.77 -27.39
C CYS A 152 5.37 -22.96 -28.38
N PRO A 153 5.51 -21.63 -28.25
CA PRO A 153 6.36 -20.82 -29.13
C PRO A 153 7.86 -21.08 -28.97
N HIS A 154 8.30 -21.65 -27.84
CA HIS A 154 9.72 -21.86 -27.54
C HIS A 154 10.25 -23.22 -27.99
N CYS A 155 9.43 -24.28 -27.93
CA CYS A 155 9.84 -25.64 -28.34
C CYS A 155 8.98 -26.23 -29.46
N THR A 156 7.98 -25.52 -29.96
CA THR A 156 7.06 -25.95 -31.04
C THR A 156 6.29 -27.24 -30.73
N SER A 157 6.36 -27.77 -29.51
CA SER A 157 5.64 -28.96 -29.11
C SER A 157 4.15 -28.64 -28.96
N GLU A 158 3.32 -29.59 -29.36
CA GLU A 158 1.87 -29.52 -29.18
C GLU A 158 1.54 -29.74 -27.70
N LEU A 159 0.74 -28.85 -27.16
CA LEU A 159 0.26 -28.87 -25.78
C LEU A 159 -1.25 -28.95 -25.85
N ASN A 160 -1.74 -30.19 -25.98
CA ASN A 160 -3.16 -30.50 -25.93
C ASN A 160 -3.70 -30.36 -24.50
#